data_AF-C5LX24-F1
#
_entry.id   AF-C5LX24-F1
#
_cell.length_a   1.000
_cell.length_b   1.000
_cell.length_c   1.000
_cell.angle_alpha   90.00
_cell.angle_beta   90.00
_cell.angle_gamma   90.00
#
_symmetry.space_group_name_H-M   'P 1'
#
loop_
_entity.id
_entity.type
_entity.pdbx_description
1 polymer ?
#
loop_
_entity_poly.entity_id
_entity_poly.type
_entity_poly.pdbx_seq_one_letter_code
_entity_poly.pdbx_strand_id
1 'polypeptide(L)'
;HYVSPGVAGQSCHGIFETYPKFTEDFFLKSRSLVEKYHPIEMDPNMAREEKHEHMDFWWAESEKLICDQEVYKHGVEDVVDFSRRTGKFALRAMAPEMLRLAHADGIPVTILSAGIGNIIEYVL
;
A
#
# COMPACT_ATOMS: atom_id res chain seq x y z
N HIS A 1 -3.76 -5.79 16.01
CA HIS A 1 -4.70 -6.50 15.13
C HIS A 1 -3.90 -7.25 14.09
N TYR A 2 -4.20 -8.53 13.85
CA TYR A 2 -3.53 -9.36 12.84
C TYR A 2 -4.54 -9.67 11.73
N VAL A 3 -4.10 -9.70 10.48
CA VAL A 3 -4.95 -10.16 9.37
C VAL A 3 -5.21 -11.66 9.55
N SER A 4 -6.47 -12.09 9.48
CA SER A 4 -6.85 -13.50 9.56
C SER A 4 -6.13 -14.33 8.47
N PRO A 5 -5.76 -15.59 8.75
CA PRO A 5 -5.16 -16.46 7.74
C PRO A 5 -6.06 -16.55 6.50
N GLY A 6 -5.49 -16.28 5.31
CA GLY A 6 -6.20 -16.36 4.03
C GLY A 6 -6.89 -15.09 3.55
N VAL A 7 -6.84 -13.98 4.30
CA VAL A 7 -7.32 -12.67 3.83
C VAL A 7 -6.14 -11.82 3.36
N ALA A 8 -6.25 -11.20 2.19
CA ALA A 8 -5.26 -10.26 1.70
C ALA A 8 -5.21 -9.02 2.60
N GLY A 9 -4.01 -8.67 3.07
CA GLY A 9 -3.79 -7.41 3.78
C GLY A 9 -3.80 -6.23 2.81
N GLN A 10 -4.10 -5.03 3.32
CA GLN A 10 -3.99 -3.81 2.52
C GLN A 10 -2.53 -3.51 2.13
N SER A 11 -2.35 -3.05 0.89
CA SER A 11 -1.12 -2.40 0.45
C SER A 11 -1.04 -0.96 0.97
N CYS A 12 0.11 -0.29 0.75
CA CYS A 12 0.25 1.13 1.06
C CYS A 12 -0.76 1.99 0.27
N HIS A 13 -1.03 1.65 -1.00
CA HIS A 13 -2.06 2.31 -1.80
C HIS A 13 -3.47 2.04 -1.24
N GLY A 14 -3.74 0.80 -0.82
CA GLY A 14 -5.03 0.42 -0.21
C GLY A 14 -5.39 1.20 1.05
N ILE A 15 -4.38 1.70 1.79
CA ILE A 15 -4.59 2.60 2.93
C ILE A 15 -5.23 3.92 2.48
N PHE A 16 -4.76 4.52 1.38
CA PHE A 16 -5.36 5.71 0.76
C PHE A 16 -6.75 5.43 0.18
N GLU A 17 -6.91 4.30 -0.51
CA GLU A 17 -8.15 3.86 -1.15
C GLU A 17 -9.30 3.55 -0.18
N THR A 18 -9.05 3.64 1.12
CA THR A 18 -10.08 3.44 2.14
C THR A 18 -10.31 4.64 3.03
N TYR A 19 -9.62 5.76 2.79
CA TYR A 19 -9.75 6.96 3.60
C TYR A 19 -10.99 7.78 3.22
N PRO A 20 -11.99 7.91 4.10
CA PRO A 20 -13.33 8.39 3.73
C PRO A 20 -13.41 9.87 3.39
N LYS A 21 -12.35 10.66 3.60
CA LYS A 21 -12.34 12.08 3.23
C LYS A 21 -11.93 12.32 1.76
N PHE A 22 -11.53 11.28 1.04
CA PHE A 22 -11.25 11.39 -0.40
C PHE A 22 -12.53 11.43 -1.22
N THR A 23 -12.40 11.98 -2.43
CA THR A 23 -13.53 12.21 -3.33
C THR A 23 -14.07 10.91 -3.93
N GLU A 24 -15.35 10.90 -4.32
CA GLU A 24 -15.95 9.77 -5.04
C GLU A 24 -15.23 9.50 -6.37
N ASP A 25 -14.84 10.57 -7.07
CA ASP A 25 -14.07 10.50 -8.32
C ASP A 25 -12.72 9.78 -8.13
N PHE A 26 -12.01 10.05 -7.03
CA PHE A 26 -10.80 9.30 -6.68
C PHE A 26 -11.07 7.79 -6.55
N PHE A 27 -12.11 7.40 -5.81
CA PHE A 27 -12.41 5.97 -5.63
C PHE A 27 -12.82 5.28 -6.93
N LEU A 28 -13.58 5.97 -7.78
CA LEU A 28 -13.96 5.45 -9.10
C LEU A 28 -12.73 5.24 -9.97
N LYS A 29 -11.84 6.24 -10.06
CA LYS A 29 -10.63 6.17 -10.86
C LYS A 29 -9.64 5.12 -10.33
N SER A 30 -9.41 5.05 -9.01
CA SER A 30 -8.53 4.05 -8.42
C SER A 30 -9.03 2.63 -8.71
N ARG A 31 -10.35 2.40 -8.60
CA ARG A 31 -10.95 1.11 -8.96
C ARG A 31 -10.75 0.78 -10.44
N SER A 32 -10.97 1.74 -11.34
CA SER A 32 -10.74 1.53 -12.77
C SER A 32 -9.29 1.21 -13.11
N LEU A 33 -8.32 1.81 -12.42
CA LEU A 33 -6.91 1.44 -12.56
C LEU A 33 -6.68 -0.02 -12.13
N VAL A 34 -7.18 -0.43 -10.96
CA VAL A 34 -7.07 -1.82 -10.48
C VAL A 34 -7.73 -2.79 -11.46
N GLU A 35 -8.95 -2.52 -11.92
CA GLU A 35 -9.69 -3.37 -12.86
C GLU A 35 -8.94 -3.56 -14.19
N LYS A 36 -8.19 -2.54 -14.63
CA LYS A 36 -7.39 -2.58 -15.85
C LYS A 36 -6.07 -3.33 -15.65
N TYR A 37 -5.30 -2.98 -14.63
CA TYR A 37 -3.90 -3.38 -14.51
C TYR A 37 -3.66 -4.61 -13.64
N HIS A 38 -4.53 -4.91 -12.66
CA HIS A 38 -4.36 -6.10 -11.82
C HIS A 38 -4.44 -7.42 -12.64
N PRO A 39 -5.34 -7.59 -13.64
CA PRO A 39 -5.30 -8.76 -14.50
C PRO A 39 -3.99 -8.90 -15.28
N ILE A 40 -3.38 -7.78 -15.68
CA ILE A 40 -2.09 -7.74 -16.39
C ILE A 40 -0.94 -8.15 -15.45
N GLU A 41 -0.91 -7.58 -14.24
CA GLU A 41 0.06 -7.94 -13.19
C GLU A 41 0.06 -9.46 -12.94
N MET A 42 -1.14 -10.04 -12.86
CA MET A 42 -1.35 -11.45 -12.51
C MET A 42 -1.29 -12.42 -13.69
N ASP A 43 -1.19 -11.97 -14.94
CA ASP A 43 -1.23 -12.86 -16.13
C ASP A 43 0.05 -13.72 -16.22
N PRO A 44 0.00 -15.04 -16.02
CA PRO A 44 1.20 -15.88 -16.07
C PRO A 44 1.78 -16.04 -17.49
N ASN A 45 1.03 -15.66 -18.54
CA ASN A 45 1.43 -15.85 -19.93
C ASN A 45 2.06 -14.61 -20.57
N MET A 46 1.93 -13.44 -19.94
CA MET A 46 2.53 -12.20 -20.41
C MET A 46 3.99 -12.10 -20.00
N ALA A 47 4.85 -11.67 -20.93
CA ALA A 47 6.27 -11.50 -20.66
C ALA A 47 6.51 -10.42 -19.60
N ARG A 48 7.55 -10.59 -18.77
CA ARG A 48 7.86 -9.64 -17.71
C ARG A 48 8.14 -8.24 -18.26
N GLU A 49 8.86 -8.17 -19.37
CA GLU A 49 9.25 -6.92 -20.01
C GLU A 49 8.02 -6.15 -20.54
N GLU A 50 7.01 -6.87 -21.05
CA GLU A 50 5.73 -6.29 -21.48
C GLU A 50 4.92 -5.80 -20.26
N LYS A 51 4.91 -6.58 -19.16
CA LYS A 51 4.25 -6.16 -17.92
C LYS A 51 4.87 -4.91 -17.31
N HIS A 52 6.19 -4.74 -17.39
CA HIS A 52 6.87 -3.61 -16.77
C HIS A 52 6.32 -2.28 -17.26
N GLU A 53 6.12 -2.12 -18.58
CA GLU A 53 5.54 -0.88 -19.13
C GLU A 53 4.15 -0.60 -18.53
N HIS A 54 3.32 -1.63 -18.40
CA HIS A 54 2.00 -1.50 -17.78
C HIS A 54 2.07 -1.13 -16.28
N MET A 55 3.03 -1.69 -15.54
CA MET A 55 3.21 -1.38 -14.12
C MET A 55 3.70 0.05 -13.93
N ASP A 56 4.59 0.55 -14.80
CA ASP A 56 5.05 1.95 -14.76
C ASP A 56 3.88 2.92 -14.96
N PHE A 57 3.00 2.64 -15.92
CA PHE A 57 1.78 3.45 -16.13
C PHE A 57 0.84 3.37 -14.93
N TRP A 58 0.57 2.17 -14.42
CA TRP A 58 -0.33 2.00 -13.28
C TRP A 58 0.17 2.75 -12.05
N TRP A 59 1.47 2.65 -11.76
CA TRP A 59 2.08 3.31 -10.61
C TRP A 59 2.01 4.83 -10.76
N ALA A 60 2.41 5.37 -11.92
CA ALA A 60 2.35 6.80 -12.19
C ALA A 60 0.92 7.37 -12.12
N GLU A 61 -0.07 6.66 -12.66
CA GLU A 61 -1.48 7.09 -12.58
C GLU A 61 -2.01 7.04 -11.15
N SER A 62 -1.66 6.01 -10.38
CA SER A 62 -2.09 5.86 -8.97
C SER A 62 -1.48 6.94 -8.07
N GLU A 63 -0.19 7.22 -8.22
CA GLU A 63 0.49 8.29 -7.48
C GLU A 63 -0.14 9.65 -7.78
N LYS A 64 -0.39 9.94 -9.06
CA LYS A 64 -1.05 11.18 -9.47
C LYS A 64 -2.42 11.36 -8.81
N LEU A 65 -3.24 10.30 -8.79
CA LEU A 65 -4.56 10.35 -8.14
C LEU A 65 -4.46 10.68 -6.64
N ILE A 66 -3.47 10.11 -5.95
CA ILE A 66 -3.25 10.39 -4.52
C ILE A 66 -2.81 11.84 -4.33
N CYS A 67 -1.88 12.33 -5.16
CA CYS A 67 -1.42 13.72 -5.11
C CYS A 67 -2.55 14.73 -5.36
N ASP A 68 -3.47 14.42 -6.28
CA ASP A 68 -4.63 15.26 -6.60
C ASP A 68 -5.63 15.39 -5.43
N GLN A 69 -5.54 14.54 -4.39
CA GLN A 69 -6.32 14.69 -3.16
C GLN A 69 -5.72 15.68 -2.15
N GLU A 70 -4.63 16.38 -2.50
CA GLU A 70 -3.95 17.38 -1.67
C GLU A 70 -3.57 16.86 -0.27
N VAL A 71 -3.10 15.61 -0.20
CA VAL A 71 -2.67 15.00 1.06
C VAL A 71 -1.31 15.58 1.48
N TYR A 72 -1.35 16.66 2.26
CA TYR A 72 -0.15 17.19 2.90
C TYR A 72 0.40 16.21 3.95
N LYS A 73 1.65 16.39 4.41
CA LYS A 73 2.32 15.47 5.36
C LYS A 73 1.48 15.11 6.60
N HIS A 74 0.70 16.06 7.13
CA HIS A 74 -0.24 15.83 8.24
C HIS A 74 -1.43 14.93 7.87
N GLY A 75 -1.85 14.93 6.60
CA GLY A 75 -2.91 14.06 6.09
C GLY A 75 -2.49 12.59 5.97
N VAL A 76 -1.21 12.28 5.80
CA VAL A 76 -0.72 10.89 5.72
C VAL A 76 -0.89 10.17 7.06
N GLU A 77 -0.59 10.84 8.17
CA GLU A 77 -0.79 10.31 9.53
C GLU A 77 -2.27 10.01 9.79
N ASP A 78 -3.15 10.97 9.46
CA ASP A 78 -4.61 10.83 9.54
C ASP A 78 -5.12 9.58 8.79
N VAL A 79 -4.58 9.35 7.60
CA VAL A 79 -4.95 8.23 6.72
C VAL A 79 -4.49 6.90 7.35
N VAL A 80 -3.25 6.83 7.85
CA VAL A 80 -2.71 5.64 8.52
C VAL A 80 -3.48 5.33 9.80
N ASP A 81 -3.76 6.33 10.63
CA ASP A 81 -4.52 6.18 11.88
C ASP A 81 -5.97 5.75 11.65
N PHE A 82 -6.60 6.24 10.58
CA PHE A 82 -7.89 5.72 10.15
C PHE A 82 -7.81 4.23 9.79
N SER A 83 -6.82 3.82 8.99
CA SER A 83 -6.67 2.41 8.60
C SER A 83 -6.38 1.50 9.80
N ARG A 84 -5.55 1.96 10.75
CA ARG A 84 -5.28 1.25 12.02
C ARG A 84 -6.54 1.05 12.86
N ARG A 85 -7.34 2.11 13.06
CA ARG A 85 -8.58 2.05 13.87
C ARG A 85 -9.64 1.17 13.23
N THR A 86 -9.70 1.11 11.91
CA THR A 86 -10.64 0.25 11.18
C THR A 86 -10.14 -1.18 11.00
N GLY A 87 -8.92 -1.48 11.46
CA GLY A 87 -8.31 -2.81 11.36
C GLY A 87 -8.03 -3.25 9.92
N LYS A 88 -8.02 -2.32 8.96
CA LYS A 88 -7.84 -2.62 7.54
C LYS A 88 -6.36 -2.80 7.17
N PHE A 89 -5.46 -2.15 7.90
CA PHE A 89 -4.02 -2.42 7.85
C PHE A 89 -3.56 -3.16 9.11
N ALA A 90 -2.77 -4.21 8.90
CA ALA A 90 -2.13 -4.94 9.99
C ALA A 90 -0.84 -5.61 9.50
N LEU A 91 0.18 -5.59 10.36
CA LEU A 91 1.38 -6.38 10.15
C LEU A 91 1.06 -7.86 10.37
N ARG A 92 1.84 -8.73 9.72
CA ARG A 92 1.78 -10.17 9.96
C ARG A 92 2.08 -10.47 11.44
N ALA A 93 1.43 -11.50 11.98
CA ALA A 93 1.74 -12.00 13.31
C ALA A 93 3.25 -12.21 13.49
N MET A 94 3.76 -11.82 14.66
CA MET A 94 5.18 -11.88 15.03
C MET A 94 6.13 -10.95 14.25
N ALA A 95 5.69 -10.25 13.20
CA ALA A 95 6.56 -9.32 12.48
C ALA A 95 7.12 -8.18 13.37
N PRO A 96 6.34 -7.54 14.26
CA PRO A 96 6.89 -6.55 15.19
C PRO A 96 7.91 -7.14 16.16
N GLU A 97 7.68 -8.37 16.63
CA GLU A 97 8.60 -9.05 17.54
C GLU A 97 9.91 -9.41 16.86
N MET A 98 9.85 -9.90 15.62
CA MET A 98 11.02 -10.16 14.79
C MET A 98 11.86 -8.88 14.60
N LEU A 99 11.24 -7.75 14.25
CA LEU A 99 11.93 -6.46 14.09
C LEU A 99 12.57 -6.00 15.41
N ARG A 100 11.86 -6.16 16.53
CA ARG A 100 12.38 -5.82 17.87
C ARG A 100 13.59 -6.67 18.25
N LEU A 101 13.55 -7.98 17.97
CA LEU A 101 14.67 -8.89 18.23
C LEU A 101 15.89 -8.56 17.35
N ALA A 102 15.67 -8.34 16.05
CA ALA A 102 16.74 -7.94 15.13
C ALA A 102 17.42 -6.64 15.60
N HIS A 103 16.64 -5.66 16.06
CA HIS A 103 17.18 -4.43 16.64
C HIS A 103 17.99 -4.68 17.91
N ALA A 104 17.49 -5.52 18.83
CA ALA A 104 18.18 -5.85 20.08
C ALA A 104 19.53 -6.54 19.86
N ASP A 105 19.62 -7.37 18.81
CA ASP A 105 20.84 -8.11 18.46
C ASP A 105 21.76 -7.34 17.51
N GLY A 106 21.42 -6.09 17.16
CA GLY A 106 22.21 -5.26 16.24
C GLY A 106 22.23 -5.77 14.79
N ILE A 107 21.22 -6.56 14.41
CA ILE A 107 21.09 -7.13 13.06
C ILE A 107 20.47 -6.07 12.13
N PRO A 108 21.16 -5.67 11.04
CA PRO A 108 20.60 -4.72 10.08
C PRO A 108 19.44 -5.34 9.30
N VAL A 109 18.34 -4.60 9.19
CA VAL A 109 17.16 -4.98 8.40
C VAL A 109 16.95 -3.95 7.30
N THR A 110 16.85 -4.42 6.05
CA THR A 110 16.52 -3.58 4.89
C THR A 110 15.13 -3.95 4.38
N ILE A 111 14.26 -2.94 4.27
CA ILE A 111 12.89 -3.10 3.80
C ILE A 111 12.82 -2.57 2.37
N LEU A 112 12.80 -3.49 1.41
CA LEU A 112 12.64 -3.17 -0.01
C LEU A 112 11.15 -3.25 -0.36
N SER A 113 10.55 -2.12 -0.70
CA SER A 113 9.13 -2.01 -0.98
C SER A 113 8.87 -1.16 -2.21
N ALA A 114 7.93 -1.61 -3.06
CA ALA A 114 7.34 -0.81 -4.14
C ALA A 114 6.12 0.01 -3.66
N GLY A 115 5.86 0.00 -2.34
CA GLY A 115 4.85 0.84 -1.70
C GLY A 115 5.34 2.25 -1.40
N ILE A 116 4.52 3.02 -0.70
CA ILE A 116 4.78 4.44 -0.43
C ILE A 116 5.63 4.57 0.84
N GLY A 117 6.84 5.14 0.71
CA GLY A 117 7.83 5.26 1.79
C GLY A 117 7.27 5.89 3.06
N ASN A 118 6.59 7.03 2.93
CA ASN A 118 5.99 7.73 4.08
C ASN A 118 4.99 6.84 4.84
N ILE A 119 4.20 6.04 4.14
CA ILE A 119 3.29 5.09 4.80
C ILE A 119 4.11 4.08 5.59
N ILE A 120 5.13 3.47 4.96
CA ILE A 120 6.00 2.47 5.59
C ILE A 120 6.62 3.00 6.88
N GLU A 121 7.12 4.24 6.86
CA GLU A 121 7.69 4.92 8.03
C GLU A 121 6.68 5.14 9.15
N TYR A 122 5.40 5.38 8.84
CA TYR A 122 4.36 5.54 9.86
C TYR A 122 3.90 4.20 10.44
N VAL A 123 3.97 3.10 9.69
CA VAL A 123 3.49 1.77 10.15
C VAL A 123 4.53 0.89 10.83
N LEU A 124 5.83 1.14 10.62
CA LEU A 124 6.93 0.37 11.20
C LEU A 124 7.64 1.13 12.32
#